data_AF-A0A5C7Q7L9-F1
#
_entry.id   AF-A0A5C7Q7L9-F1
#
_cell.length_a   1.000
_cell.length_b   1.000
_cell.length_c   1.000
_cell.angle_alpha   90.00
_cell.angle_beta   90.00
_cell.angle_gamma   90.00
#
_symmetry.space_group_name_H-M   'P 1'
#
loop_
_entity.id
_entity.type
_entity.pdbx_description
1 polymer ?
#
loop_
_entity_poly.entity_id
_entity_poly.type
_entity_poly.pdbx_seq_one_letter_code
_entity_poly.pdbx_strand_id
1 'polypeptide(L)'
;MSATTDTVPALAHLDPLSRLAASGAARKRRATNEYRAVIRRLAAGEAVHPEQVEQALDAAGVTVEQARADLERLAKRADARRAALTARAAYDARREALDGIRELESRLERDLAETAARLKMEFFREKAPLAQQAEAHAGEADLLSLREQQLTALAAPEALAALADAQSRRTQAQTRLQAIRETELAIDRGLRHRTLATYEAESQRQRCAAAAGEVLAEMARIDADLDAARAAVEDPQW
;
A
#
# COMPACT_ATOMS: atom_id res chain seq x y z
N MET A 1 -18.59 9.70 43.29
CA MET A 1 -17.38 10.01 44.07
C MET A 1 -17.23 11.52 44.11
N SER A 2 -16.95 12.05 45.30
CA SER A 2 -17.11 13.45 45.71
C SER A 2 -16.16 14.41 45.00
N ALA A 3 -16.68 15.57 44.56
CA ALA A 3 -15.85 16.72 44.18
C ALA A 3 -15.24 17.32 45.45
N THR A 4 -13.95 17.09 45.69
CA THR A 4 -13.20 17.76 46.75
C THR A 4 -12.99 19.22 46.35
N THR A 5 -13.61 20.10 47.14
CA THR A 5 -13.33 21.53 47.21
C THR A 5 -11.92 21.75 47.75
N ASP A 6 -10.92 21.70 46.86
CA ASP A 6 -9.57 22.19 47.15
C ASP A 6 -9.62 23.71 47.38
N THR A 7 -9.75 24.08 48.64
CA THR A 7 -9.55 25.44 49.12
C THR A 7 -8.05 25.68 49.18
N VAL A 8 -7.50 26.39 48.19
CA VAL A 8 -6.06 26.71 48.11
C VAL A 8 -5.68 27.61 49.31
N PRO A 9 -4.90 27.12 50.30
CA PRO A 9 -4.59 27.88 51.53
C PRO A 9 -3.74 29.14 51.26
N ALA A 10 -3.02 29.17 50.14
CA ALA A 10 -2.16 30.29 49.75
C ALA A 10 -2.93 31.60 49.45
N LEU A 11 -4.24 31.54 49.23
CA LEU A 11 -5.06 32.72 48.99
C LEU A 11 -5.45 33.45 50.28
N ALA A 12 -5.32 32.85 51.47
CA ALA A 12 -5.80 33.44 52.72
C ALA A 12 -5.02 34.69 53.15
N HIS A 13 -3.75 34.81 52.75
CA HIS A 13 -2.83 35.90 53.13
C HIS A 13 -2.77 37.06 52.13
N LEU A 14 -3.47 36.97 51.00
CA LEU A 14 -3.52 38.05 50.03
C LEU A 14 -4.55 39.11 50.46
N ASP A 15 -4.28 40.38 50.13
CA ASP A 15 -5.25 41.45 50.34
C ASP A 15 -6.57 41.15 49.59
N PRO A 16 -7.71 41.68 50.05
CA PRO A 16 -9.02 41.39 49.46
C PRO A 16 -9.11 41.62 47.95
N LEU A 17 -8.39 42.61 47.40
CA LEU A 17 -8.38 42.90 45.97
C LEU A 17 -7.53 41.88 45.20
N SER A 18 -6.37 41.49 45.73
CA SER A 18 -5.53 40.45 45.13
C SER A 18 -6.21 39.07 45.13
N ARG A 19 -6.99 38.73 46.18
CA ARG A 19 -7.81 37.50 46.21
C ARG A 19 -8.90 37.52 45.14
N LEU A 20 -9.57 38.66 44.98
CA LEU A 20 -10.61 38.84 43.97
C LEU A 20 -10.02 38.73 42.55
N ALA A 21 -8.88 39.37 42.29
CA ALA A 21 -8.17 39.31 41.01
C ALA A 21 -7.67 37.88 40.70
N ALA A 22 -7.08 37.18 41.67
CA ALA A 22 -6.65 35.79 41.52
C ALA A 22 -7.84 34.85 41.25
N SER A 23 -8.97 35.07 41.92
CA SER A 23 -10.22 34.35 41.69
C SER A 23 -10.77 34.61 40.27
N GLY A 24 -10.72 35.87 39.79
CA GLY A 24 -11.11 36.23 38.43
C GLY A 24 -10.23 35.58 37.36
N ALA A 25 -8.91 35.58 37.55
CA ALA A 25 -7.96 34.94 36.63
C ALA A 25 -8.10 33.41 36.60
N ALA A 26 -8.45 32.78 37.71
CA ALA A 26 -8.73 31.34 37.75
C ALA A 26 -10.03 30.99 37.02
N ARG A 27 -11.09 31.78 37.19
CA ARG A 27 -12.37 31.61 36.47
C ARG A 27 -12.20 31.77 34.97
N LYS A 28 -11.51 32.82 34.52
CA LYS A 28 -11.21 33.05 33.10
C LYS A 28 -10.45 31.87 32.48
N ARG A 29 -9.44 31.34 33.19
CA ARG A 29 -8.68 30.16 32.74
C ARG A 29 -9.54 28.91 32.62
N ARG A 30 -10.44 28.65 33.59
CA ARG A 30 -11.38 27.52 33.52
C ARG A 30 -12.31 27.64 32.30
N ALA A 31 -12.93 28.80 32.11
CA ALA A 31 -13.81 29.05 30.97
C ALA A 31 -13.09 28.91 29.62
N THR A 32 -11.87 29.45 29.50
CA THR A 32 -11.05 29.27 28.28
C THR A 32 -10.69 27.80 28.02
N ASN A 33 -10.40 27.02 29.07
CA ASN A 33 -10.10 25.59 28.92
C ASN A 33 -11.34 24.78 28.52
N GLU A 34 -12.51 25.11 29.09
CA GLU A 34 -13.79 24.50 28.75
C GLU A 34 -14.18 24.79 27.30
N TYR A 35 -14.07 26.05 26.86
CA TYR A 35 -14.22 26.45 25.47
C TYR A 35 -13.29 25.65 24.53
N ARG A 36 -12.00 25.55 24.86
CA ARG A 36 -11.05 24.76 24.06
C ARG A 36 -11.42 23.28 23.99
N ALA A 37 -11.97 22.72 25.07
CA ALA A 37 -12.44 21.33 25.08
C ALA A 37 -13.64 21.16 24.15
N VAL A 38 -14.65 22.05 24.24
CA VAL A 38 -15.83 22.05 23.37
C VAL A 38 -15.43 22.17 21.89
N ILE A 39 -14.56 23.12 21.55
CA ILE A 39 -14.10 23.33 20.17
C ILE A 39 -13.32 22.14 19.62
N ARG A 40 -12.52 21.44 20.45
CA ARG A 40 -11.83 20.21 20.02
C ARG A 40 -12.81 19.06 19.77
N ARG A 41 -13.84 18.91 20.61
CA ARG A 41 -14.88 17.88 20.44
C ARG A 41 -15.69 18.14 19.16
N LEU A 42 -16.10 19.39 18.95
CA LEU A 42 -16.75 19.83 17.70
C LEU A 42 -15.86 19.59 16.47
N ALA A 43 -14.57 19.92 16.55
CA ALA A 43 -13.62 19.67 15.46
C ALA A 43 -13.38 18.18 15.19
N ALA A 44 -13.59 17.32 16.19
CA ALA A 44 -13.55 15.86 16.05
C ALA A 44 -14.87 15.26 15.52
N GLY A 45 -15.90 16.08 15.29
CA GLY A 45 -17.22 15.61 14.85
C GLY A 45 -18.07 15.01 15.97
N GLU A 46 -17.69 15.20 17.23
CA GLU A 46 -18.51 14.74 18.36
C GLU A 46 -19.76 15.61 18.50
N ALA A 47 -20.89 14.97 18.81
CA ALA A 47 -22.12 15.69 19.16
C ALA A 47 -21.92 16.46 20.47
N VAL A 48 -22.03 17.79 20.40
CA VAL A 48 -22.03 18.69 21.56
C VAL A 48 -23.38 19.41 21.59
N HIS A 49 -23.97 19.51 22.77
CA HIS A 49 -25.26 20.17 22.92
C HIS A 49 -25.12 21.67 22.62
N PRO A 50 -26.04 22.29 21.85
CA PRO A 50 -25.95 23.71 21.49
C PRO A 50 -25.81 24.64 22.71
N GLU A 51 -26.54 24.36 23.79
CA GLU A 51 -26.46 25.12 25.04
C GLU A 51 -25.07 25.06 25.68
N GLN A 52 -24.34 23.94 25.57
CA GLN A 52 -22.97 23.83 26.08
C GLN A 52 -21.99 24.66 25.25
N VAL A 53 -22.26 24.80 23.96
CA VAL A 53 -21.45 25.65 23.07
C VAL A 53 -21.69 27.12 23.41
N GLU A 54 -22.94 27.54 23.56
CA GLU A 54 -23.31 28.91 23.93
C GLU A 54 -22.75 29.30 25.30
N GLN A 55 -22.95 28.46 26.33
CA GLN A 55 -22.39 28.67 27.67
C GLN A 55 -20.86 28.77 27.66
N ALA A 56 -20.17 27.94 26.87
CA ALA A 56 -18.72 27.97 26.78
C ALA A 56 -18.20 29.21 26.03
N LEU A 57 -18.91 29.67 25.00
CA LEU A 57 -18.59 30.92 24.28
C LEU A 57 -18.74 32.13 25.19
N ASP A 58 -19.87 32.22 25.88
CA ASP A 58 -20.19 33.31 26.79
C ASP A 58 -19.20 33.36 27.97
N ALA A 59 -18.94 32.20 28.59
CA ALA A 59 -17.99 32.12 29.71
C ALA A 59 -16.56 32.49 29.30
N ALA A 60 -16.14 32.15 28.07
CA ALA A 60 -14.82 32.48 27.56
C ALA A 60 -14.73 33.90 26.98
N GLY A 61 -15.87 34.57 26.77
CA GLY A 61 -15.95 35.87 26.10
C GLY A 61 -15.49 35.80 24.64
N VAL A 62 -15.76 34.68 23.97
CA VAL A 62 -15.34 34.41 22.59
C VAL A 62 -16.51 34.63 21.66
N THR A 63 -16.30 35.36 20.56
CA THR A 63 -17.36 35.58 19.58
C THR A 63 -17.58 34.33 18.71
N VAL A 64 -18.79 34.19 18.16
CA VAL A 64 -19.13 33.11 17.22
C VAL A 64 -18.15 33.09 16.03
N GLU A 65 -17.74 34.26 15.55
CA GLU A 65 -16.77 34.41 14.44
C GLU A 65 -15.38 33.86 14.81
N GLN A 66 -14.89 34.19 16.01
CA GLN A 66 -13.63 33.66 16.53
C GLN A 66 -13.70 32.14 16.69
N ALA A 67 -14.82 31.62 17.18
CA ALA A 67 -15.04 30.19 17.31
C ALA A 67 -15.11 29.47 15.97
N ARG A 68 -15.75 30.06 14.97
CA ARG A 68 -15.75 29.53 13.60
C ARG A 68 -14.34 29.50 13.01
N ALA A 69 -13.55 30.56 13.21
CA ALA A 69 -12.16 30.60 12.78
C ALA A 69 -11.27 29.58 13.51
N ASP A 70 -11.51 29.34 14.80
CA ASP A 70 -10.80 28.31 15.58
C ASP A 70 -11.14 26.90 15.10
N LEU A 71 -12.42 26.62 14.83
CA LEU A 71 -12.87 25.36 14.24
C LEU A 71 -12.25 25.13 12.86
N GLU A 72 -12.27 26.13 11.99
CA GLU A 72 -11.67 26.02 10.65
C GLU A 72 -10.16 25.75 10.72
N ARG A 73 -9.43 26.43 11.63
CA ARG A 73 -8.00 26.20 11.85
C ARG A 73 -7.71 24.79 12.37
N LEU A 74 -8.53 24.27 13.28
CA LEU A 74 -8.38 22.92 13.81
C LEU A 74 -8.71 21.86 12.75
N ALA A 75 -9.77 22.06 11.97
CA ALA A 75 -10.13 21.20 10.85
C ALA A 75 -8.97 21.12 9.84
N LYS A 76 -8.44 22.26 9.39
CA LYS A 76 -7.28 22.32 8.48
C LYS A 76 -6.05 21.57 9.01
N ARG A 77 -5.77 21.66 10.32
CA ARG A 77 -4.66 20.93 10.95
C ARG A 77 -4.93 19.43 11.05
N ALA A 78 -6.15 19.03 11.39
CA ALA A 78 -6.56 17.64 11.45
C ALA A 78 -6.47 17.00 10.06
N ASP A 79 -6.92 17.71 9.03
CA ASP A 79 -6.81 17.31 7.62
C ASP A 79 -5.35 17.16 7.20
N ALA A 80 -4.51 18.17 7.48
CA ALA A 80 -3.07 18.09 7.19
C ALA A 80 -2.39 16.92 7.91
N ARG A 81 -2.79 16.62 9.15
CA ARG A 81 -2.27 15.46 9.90
C ARG A 81 -2.74 14.13 9.31
N ARG A 82 -4.02 14.00 8.95
CA ARG A 82 -4.56 12.81 8.30
C ARG A 82 -3.86 12.57 6.96
N ALA A 83 -3.77 13.59 6.13
CA ALA A 83 -3.01 13.58 4.88
C ALA A 83 -1.56 13.13 5.09
N ALA A 84 -0.84 13.71 6.06
CA ALA A 84 0.54 13.31 6.35
C ALA A 84 0.67 11.83 6.79
N LEU A 85 -0.27 11.32 7.59
CA LEU A 85 -0.28 9.91 8.01
C LEU A 85 -0.60 8.97 6.84
N THR A 86 -1.58 9.32 6.01
CA THR A 86 -1.92 8.55 4.79
C THR A 86 -0.76 8.55 3.80
N ALA A 87 -0.11 9.69 3.59
CA ALA A 87 1.07 9.81 2.74
C ALA A 87 2.21 8.92 3.22
N ARG A 88 2.44 8.85 4.54
CA ARG A 88 3.44 7.97 5.14
C ARG A 88 3.08 6.49 4.96
N ALA A 89 1.86 6.10 5.27
CA ALA A 89 1.40 4.73 5.09
C ALA A 89 1.51 4.28 3.61
N ALA A 90 1.17 5.16 2.67
CA ALA A 90 1.33 4.89 1.24
C ALA A 90 2.81 4.72 0.85
N TYR A 91 3.72 5.52 1.42
CA TYR A 91 5.16 5.37 1.19
C TYR A 91 5.69 4.03 1.73
N ASP A 92 5.32 3.67 2.96
CA ASP A 92 5.75 2.43 3.60
C ASP A 92 5.22 1.20 2.85
N ALA A 93 3.91 1.16 2.53
CA ALA A 93 3.30 0.07 1.76
C ALA A 93 3.93 -0.09 0.37
N ARG A 94 4.27 1.03 -0.28
CA ARG A 94 4.96 1.02 -1.56
C ARG A 94 6.36 0.43 -1.46
N ARG A 95 7.13 0.81 -0.43
CA ARG A 95 8.46 0.26 -0.20
C ARG A 95 8.39 -1.26 0.03
N GLU A 96 7.47 -1.70 0.88
CA GLU A 96 7.22 -3.12 1.13
C GLU A 96 6.86 -3.85 -0.16
N ALA A 97 5.98 -3.29 -0.99
CA ALA A 97 5.63 -3.87 -2.28
C ALA A 97 6.84 -3.97 -3.23
N LEU A 98 7.66 -2.92 -3.33
CA LEU A 98 8.86 -2.91 -4.18
C LEU A 98 9.92 -3.92 -3.70
N ASP A 99 10.11 -4.04 -2.38
CA ASP A 99 11.02 -5.01 -1.79
C ASP A 99 10.52 -6.45 -2.08
N GLY A 100 9.22 -6.72 -1.88
CA GLY A 100 8.60 -8.00 -2.23
C GLY A 100 8.67 -8.34 -3.73
N ILE A 101 8.52 -7.35 -4.61
CA ILE A 101 8.70 -7.54 -6.06
C ILE A 101 10.14 -7.97 -6.37
N ARG A 102 11.16 -7.34 -5.76
CA ARG A 102 12.56 -7.71 -5.99
C ARG A 102 12.86 -9.14 -5.54
N GLU A 103 12.31 -9.56 -4.41
CA GLU A 103 12.45 -10.94 -3.92
C GLU A 103 11.80 -11.94 -4.89
N LEU A 104 10.57 -11.65 -5.32
CA LEU A 104 9.86 -12.44 -6.33
C LEU A 104 10.60 -12.50 -7.67
N GLU A 105 11.12 -11.38 -8.17
CA GLU A 105 11.92 -11.36 -9.41
C GLU A 105 13.11 -12.31 -9.34
N SER A 106 13.83 -12.31 -8.22
CA SER A 106 15.00 -13.16 -8.01
C SER A 106 14.66 -14.64 -7.90
N ARG A 107 13.48 -14.97 -7.35
CA ARG A 107 12.95 -16.34 -7.31
C ARG A 107 12.50 -16.78 -8.70
N LEU A 108 11.62 -16.02 -9.35
CA LEU A 108 11.10 -16.29 -10.70
C LEU A 108 12.20 -16.48 -11.73
N GLU A 109 13.30 -15.71 -11.67
CA GLU A 109 14.42 -15.89 -12.58
C GLU A 109 15.08 -17.26 -12.45
N ARG A 110 15.30 -17.71 -11.20
CA ARG A 110 15.83 -19.06 -10.94
C ARG A 110 14.85 -20.13 -11.37
N ASP A 111 13.57 -19.97 -11.00
CA ASP A 111 12.53 -20.96 -11.30
C ASP A 111 12.29 -21.12 -12.79
N LEU A 112 12.28 -20.02 -13.56
CA LEU A 112 12.20 -20.07 -15.02
C LEU A 112 13.41 -20.80 -15.62
N ALA A 113 14.62 -20.56 -15.13
CA ALA A 113 15.83 -21.22 -15.62
C ALA A 113 15.82 -22.73 -15.31
N GLU A 114 15.39 -23.11 -14.09
CA GLU A 114 15.27 -24.50 -13.66
C GLU A 114 14.21 -25.26 -14.45
N THR A 115 12.99 -24.72 -14.56
CA THR A 115 11.89 -25.34 -15.32
C THR A 115 12.27 -25.47 -16.80
N ALA A 116 12.89 -24.44 -17.40
CA ALA A 116 13.34 -24.51 -18.79
C ALA A 116 14.44 -25.56 -19.01
N ALA A 117 15.39 -25.68 -18.08
CA ALA A 117 16.44 -26.69 -18.15
C ALA A 117 15.86 -28.12 -18.02
N ARG A 118 14.87 -28.31 -17.16
CA ARG A 118 14.22 -29.60 -16.95
C ARG A 118 13.39 -30.04 -18.17
N LEU A 119 12.53 -29.17 -18.67
CA LEU A 119 11.78 -29.38 -19.92
C LEU A 119 12.71 -29.76 -21.08
N LYS A 120 13.87 -29.07 -21.17
CA LYS A 120 14.89 -29.38 -22.18
C LYS A 120 15.40 -30.81 -22.02
N MET A 121 15.78 -31.23 -20.80
CA MET A 121 16.27 -32.59 -20.55
C MET A 121 15.24 -33.67 -20.84
N GLU A 122 13.99 -33.48 -20.42
CA GLU A 122 12.91 -34.47 -20.64
C GLU A 122 12.58 -34.59 -22.13
N PHE A 123 12.46 -33.47 -22.84
CA PHE A 123 12.29 -33.49 -24.29
C PHE A 123 13.43 -34.22 -25.01
N PHE A 124 14.69 -34.03 -24.60
CA PHE A 124 15.81 -34.77 -25.18
C PHE A 124 15.79 -36.26 -24.79
N ARG A 125 15.43 -36.61 -23.56
CA ARG A 125 15.30 -37.99 -23.09
C ARG A 125 14.26 -38.75 -23.89
N GLU A 126 13.11 -38.14 -24.17
CA GLU A 126 12.02 -38.76 -24.94
C GLU A 126 12.35 -38.86 -26.44
N LYS A 127 13.02 -37.85 -27.00
CA LYS A 127 13.35 -37.83 -28.44
C LYS A 127 14.54 -38.70 -28.81
N ALA A 128 15.48 -38.95 -27.90
CA ALA A 128 16.66 -39.79 -28.15
C ALA A 128 16.32 -41.23 -28.61
N PRO A 129 15.45 -42.00 -27.92
CA PRO A 129 15.07 -43.34 -28.37
C PRO A 129 14.25 -43.32 -29.66
N LEU A 130 13.44 -42.27 -29.89
CA LEU A 130 12.64 -42.11 -31.10
C LEU A 130 13.50 -41.81 -32.34
N ALA A 131 14.57 -41.04 -32.20
CA ALA A 131 15.53 -40.81 -33.29
C ALA A 131 16.22 -42.12 -33.70
N GLN A 132 16.62 -42.94 -32.73
CA GLN A 132 17.22 -44.26 -32.97
C GLN A 132 16.23 -45.25 -33.60
N GLN A 133 14.95 -45.22 -33.21
CA GLN A 133 13.90 -46.05 -33.80
C GLN A 133 13.53 -45.61 -35.23
N ALA A 134 13.50 -44.31 -35.51
CA ALA A 134 13.25 -43.78 -36.85
C ALA A 134 14.39 -44.14 -37.82
N GLU A 135 15.64 -44.14 -37.35
CA GLU A 135 16.78 -44.64 -38.13
C GLU A 135 16.73 -46.16 -38.36
N ALA A 136 16.18 -46.93 -37.40
CA ALA A 136 16.02 -48.38 -37.51
C ALA A 136 14.85 -48.83 -38.43
N HIS A 137 13.86 -47.97 -38.67
CA HIS A 137 12.64 -48.28 -39.42
C HIS A 137 12.43 -47.31 -40.59
N ALA A 138 13.29 -47.37 -41.61
CA ALA A 138 13.20 -46.57 -42.83
C ALA A 138 12.00 -46.95 -43.74
N GLY A 139 10.77 -46.76 -43.27
CA GLY A 139 9.52 -46.81 -44.04
C GLY A 139 8.75 -45.50 -43.84
N GLU A 140 8.81 -44.61 -44.84
CA GLU A 140 8.63 -43.16 -44.69
C GLU A 140 7.21 -42.67 -44.35
N ALA A 141 6.16 -43.49 -44.47
CA ALA A 141 4.77 -43.04 -44.33
C ALA A 141 4.19 -43.17 -42.90
N ASP A 142 4.51 -44.24 -42.16
CA ASP A 142 4.00 -44.45 -40.80
C ASP A 142 4.75 -43.60 -39.76
N LEU A 143 6.00 -43.25 -40.03
CA LEU A 143 6.83 -42.44 -39.13
C LEU A 143 6.36 -40.99 -39.02
N LEU A 144 5.88 -40.38 -40.11
CA LEU A 144 5.36 -39.01 -40.08
C LEU A 144 4.06 -38.93 -39.27
N SER A 145 3.18 -39.93 -39.40
CA SER A 145 1.92 -40.02 -38.66
C SER A 145 2.12 -40.27 -37.16
N LEU A 146 3.04 -41.17 -36.78
CA LEU A 146 3.41 -41.41 -35.38
C LEU A 146 4.06 -40.16 -34.74
N ARG A 147 4.84 -39.40 -35.52
CA ARG A 147 5.52 -38.18 -35.08
C ARG A 147 4.57 -36.99 -34.95
N GLU A 148 3.57 -36.86 -35.82
CA GLU A 148 2.48 -35.87 -35.68
C GLU A 148 1.56 -36.20 -34.49
N GLN A 149 1.20 -37.48 -34.29
CA GLN A 149 0.39 -37.92 -33.14
C GLN A 149 1.12 -37.78 -31.80
N GLN A 150 2.45 -37.97 -31.75
CA GLN A 150 3.22 -37.80 -30.51
C GLN A 150 3.52 -36.32 -30.19
N LEU A 151 3.73 -35.48 -31.20
CA LEU A 151 3.89 -34.03 -31.00
C LEU A 151 2.62 -33.36 -30.48
N THR A 152 1.45 -33.95 -30.74
CA THR A 152 0.15 -33.51 -30.22
C THR A 152 -0.25 -34.19 -28.91
N ALA A 153 0.30 -35.36 -28.58
CA ALA A 153 -0.02 -36.11 -27.36
C ALA A 153 0.85 -35.78 -26.14
N LEU A 154 2.01 -35.15 -26.32
CA LEU A 154 2.84 -34.68 -25.21
C LEU A 154 2.20 -33.44 -24.57
N ALA A 155 2.13 -33.37 -23.24
CA ALA A 155 1.77 -32.16 -22.48
C ALA A 155 2.86 -31.05 -22.53
N ALA A 156 3.98 -31.31 -23.20
CA ALA A 156 5.06 -30.35 -23.44
C ALA A 156 4.59 -29.01 -24.05
N PRO A 157 3.65 -28.93 -25.02
CA PRO A 157 3.14 -27.68 -25.56
C PRO A 157 2.41 -26.84 -24.53
N GLU A 158 1.68 -27.43 -23.59
CA GLU A 158 0.94 -26.69 -22.55
C GLU A 158 1.91 -26.11 -21.51
N ALA A 159 2.89 -26.91 -21.05
CA ALA A 159 3.95 -26.42 -20.16
C ALA A 159 4.84 -25.35 -20.83
N LEU A 160 5.15 -25.52 -22.12
CA LEU A 160 5.87 -24.51 -22.91
C LEU A 160 5.05 -23.24 -23.14
N ALA A 161 3.74 -23.37 -23.37
CA ALA A 161 2.83 -22.22 -23.51
C ALA A 161 2.71 -21.46 -22.18
N ALA A 162 2.58 -22.16 -21.06
CA ALA A 162 2.57 -21.57 -19.72
C ALA A 162 3.89 -20.83 -19.41
N LEU A 163 5.04 -21.41 -19.77
CA LEU A 163 6.34 -20.76 -19.63
C LEU A 163 6.43 -19.48 -20.49
N ALA A 164 5.99 -19.53 -21.74
CA ALA A 164 6.00 -18.38 -22.64
C ALA A 164 5.05 -17.26 -22.15
N ASP A 165 3.87 -17.61 -21.65
CA ASP A 165 2.92 -16.67 -21.05
C ASP A 165 3.50 -16.01 -19.80
N ALA A 166 4.07 -16.81 -18.88
CA ALA A 166 4.75 -16.32 -17.69
C ALA A 166 5.88 -15.33 -18.02
N GLN A 167 6.68 -15.60 -19.06
CA GLN A 167 7.73 -14.69 -19.54
C GLN A 167 7.16 -13.39 -20.13
N SER A 168 6.08 -13.48 -20.91
CA SER A 168 5.38 -12.32 -21.46
C SER A 168 4.82 -11.43 -20.35
N ARG A 169 4.08 -12.02 -19.39
CA ARG A 169 3.51 -11.32 -18.24
C ARG A 169 4.57 -10.71 -17.34
N ARG A 170 5.69 -11.42 -17.10
CA ARG A 170 6.85 -10.86 -16.38
C ARG A 170 7.42 -9.62 -17.08
N THR A 171 7.60 -9.67 -18.40
CA THR A 171 8.11 -8.52 -19.18
C THR A 171 7.16 -7.31 -19.08
N GLN A 172 5.85 -7.56 -19.12
CA GLN A 172 4.84 -6.51 -18.90
C GLN A 172 4.91 -5.95 -17.47
N ALA A 173 5.02 -6.81 -16.45
CA ALA A 173 5.14 -6.41 -15.06
C ALA A 173 6.40 -5.55 -14.83
N GLN A 174 7.54 -5.91 -15.43
CA GLN A 174 8.77 -5.13 -15.40
C GLN A 174 8.62 -3.76 -16.06
N THR A 175 7.91 -3.69 -17.20
CA THR A 175 7.63 -2.43 -17.88
C THR A 175 6.76 -1.51 -17.01
N ARG A 176 5.72 -2.05 -16.36
CA ARG A 176 4.89 -1.31 -15.40
C ARG A 176 5.71 -0.84 -14.20
N LEU A 177 6.57 -1.70 -13.66
CA LEU A 177 7.47 -1.36 -12.55
C LEU A 177 8.42 -0.22 -12.90
N GLN A 178 8.99 -0.22 -14.11
CA GLN A 178 9.82 0.88 -14.58
C GLN A 178 9.05 2.20 -14.64
N ALA A 179 7.83 2.20 -15.19
CA ALA A 179 6.97 3.38 -15.23
C ALA A 179 6.62 3.91 -13.83
N ILE A 180 6.40 3.02 -12.85
CA ILE A 180 6.21 3.39 -11.45
C ILE A 180 7.46 4.10 -10.93
N ARG A 181 8.65 3.51 -11.11
CA ARG A 181 9.94 4.11 -10.67
C ARG A 181 10.19 5.48 -11.28
N GLU A 182 9.86 5.67 -12.56
CA GLU A 182 9.98 6.97 -13.24
C GLU A 182 9.00 8.00 -12.68
N THR A 183 7.77 7.58 -12.38
CA THR A 183 6.76 8.43 -11.75
C THR A 183 7.20 8.84 -10.35
N GLU A 184 7.80 7.93 -9.56
CA GLU A 184 8.35 8.27 -8.24
C GLU A 184 9.44 9.33 -8.32
N LEU A 185 10.37 9.16 -9.26
CA LEU A 185 11.44 10.12 -9.48
C LEU A 185 10.90 11.50 -9.88
N ALA A 186 9.84 11.53 -10.70
CA ALA A 186 9.16 12.77 -11.08
C ALA A 186 8.51 13.46 -9.88
N ILE A 187 7.84 12.71 -9.00
CA ILE A 187 7.23 13.24 -7.77
C ILE A 187 8.29 13.86 -6.87
N ASP A 188 9.38 13.14 -6.62
CA ASP A 188 10.43 13.59 -5.70
C ASP A 188 11.18 14.82 -6.25
N ARG A 189 11.42 14.87 -7.56
CA ARG A 189 11.91 16.08 -8.24
C ARG A 189 10.91 17.23 -8.09
N GLY A 190 9.64 16.97 -8.33
CA GLY A 190 8.58 17.98 -8.26
C GLY A 190 8.48 18.64 -6.88
N LEU A 191 8.57 17.83 -5.82
CA LEU A 191 8.61 18.31 -4.43
C LEU A 191 9.87 19.11 -4.13
N ARG A 192 11.04 18.62 -4.57
CA ARG A 192 12.33 19.33 -4.37
C ARG A 192 12.33 20.71 -5.02
N HIS A 193 11.75 20.83 -6.21
CA HIS A 193 11.70 22.07 -6.98
C HIS A 193 10.44 22.92 -6.71
N ARG A 194 9.58 22.49 -5.78
CA ARG A 194 8.28 23.14 -5.47
C ARG A 194 7.38 23.31 -6.70
N THR A 195 7.59 22.52 -7.76
CA THR A 195 6.75 22.51 -8.96
C THR A 195 5.50 21.66 -8.78
N LEU A 196 5.47 20.83 -7.72
CA LEU A 196 4.35 19.96 -7.38
C LEU A 196 3.77 20.37 -6.01
N ALA A 197 2.47 20.61 -5.96
CA ALA A 197 1.78 20.88 -4.70
C ALA A 197 1.76 19.61 -3.81
N THR A 198 1.85 19.78 -2.49
CA THR A 198 1.93 18.66 -1.53
C THR A 198 0.74 17.69 -1.67
N TYR A 199 -0.48 18.21 -1.86
CA TYR A 199 -1.68 17.37 -2.01
C TYR A 199 -1.63 16.53 -3.30
N GLU A 200 -1.09 17.10 -4.38
CA GLU A 200 -0.99 16.44 -5.67
C GLU A 200 0.07 15.33 -5.61
N ALA A 201 1.21 15.63 -4.98
CA ALA A 201 2.26 14.65 -4.71
C ALA A 201 1.75 13.48 -3.87
N GLU A 202 0.92 13.74 -2.86
CA GLU A 202 0.31 12.70 -2.04
C GLU A 202 -0.62 11.79 -2.88
N SER A 203 -1.52 12.38 -3.66
CA SER A 203 -2.41 11.62 -4.53
C SER A 203 -1.63 10.76 -5.53
N GLN A 204 -0.57 11.32 -6.13
CA GLN A 204 0.32 10.57 -7.02
C GLN A 204 1.05 9.43 -6.30
N ARG A 205 1.52 9.64 -5.05
CA ARG A 205 2.15 8.60 -4.23
C ARG A 205 1.20 7.46 -3.89
N GLN A 206 -0.05 7.76 -3.53
CA GLN A 206 -1.08 6.74 -3.28
C GLN A 206 -1.35 5.90 -4.53
N ARG A 207 -1.44 6.52 -5.71
CA ARG A 207 -1.59 5.81 -6.99
C ARG A 207 -0.38 4.93 -7.30
N CYS A 208 0.84 5.42 -7.06
CA CYS A 208 2.05 4.62 -7.24
C CYS A 208 2.07 3.40 -6.30
N ALA A 209 1.65 3.58 -5.04
CA ALA A 209 1.56 2.49 -4.07
C ALA A 209 0.55 1.42 -4.50
N ALA A 210 -0.64 1.84 -4.96
CA ALA A 210 -1.64 0.92 -5.50
C ALA A 210 -1.11 0.15 -6.73
N ALA A 211 -0.50 0.87 -7.68
CA ALA A 211 0.09 0.24 -8.88
C ALA A 211 1.23 -0.74 -8.53
N ALA A 212 2.06 -0.42 -7.53
CA ALA A 212 3.08 -1.34 -7.05
C ALA A 212 2.47 -2.59 -6.41
N GLY A 213 1.39 -2.44 -5.64
CA GLY A 213 0.62 -3.56 -5.10
C GLY A 213 0.01 -4.46 -6.18
N GLU A 214 -0.51 -3.87 -7.27
CA GLU A 214 -1.00 -4.62 -8.43
C GLU A 214 0.12 -5.41 -9.12
N VAL A 215 1.29 -4.81 -9.31
CA VAL A 215 2.46 -5.50 -9.87
C VAL A 215 2.91 -6.65 -8.97
N LEU A 216 2.94 -6.45 -7.64
CA LEU A 216 3.28 -7.51 -6.69
C LEU A 216 2.30 -8.70 -6.79
N ALA A 217 0.99 -8.41 -6.84
CA ALA A 217 -0.03 -9.43 -6.97
C ALA A 217 0.10 -10.20 -8.30
N GLU A 218 0.45 -9.51 -9.39
CA GLU A 218 0.69 -10.13 -10.69
C GLU A 218 1.92 -11.05 -10.66
N MET A 219 3.01 -10.60 -10.05
CA MET A 219 4.23 -11.40 -9.89
C MET A 219 3.99 -12.66 -9.06
N ALA A 220 3.18 -12.58 -8.00
CA ALA A 220 2.78 -13.74 -7.21
C ALA A 220 1.90 -14.74 -7.99
N ARG A 221 1.07 -14.27 -8.93
CA ARG A 221 0.31 -15.17 -9.81
C ARG A 221 1.23 -15.89 -10.80
N ILE A 222 2.19 -15.17 -11.39
CA ILE A 222 3.18 -15.77 -12.28
C ILE A 222 3.97 -16.87 -11.56
N ASP A 223 4.34 -16.63 -10.29
CA ASP A 223 5.01 -17.61 -9.41
C ASP A 223 4.16 -18.89 -9.27
N ALA A 224 2.89 -18.74 -8.92
CA ALA A 224 1.96 -19.86 -8.79
C ALA A 224 1.71 -20.62 -10.11
N ASP A 225 1.62 -19.90 -11.24
CA ASP A 225 1.44 -20.50 -12.56
C ASP A 225 2.69 -21.31 -12.98
N LEU A 226 3.89 -20.84 -12.62
CA LEU A 226 5.14 -21.59 -12.85
C LEU A 226 5.26 -22.83 -11.97
N ASP A 227 4.82 -22.75 -10.70
CA ASP A 227 4.74 -23.91 -9.82
C ASP A 227 3.79 -24.97 -10.37
N ALA A 228 2.64 -24.56 -10.89
CA ALA A 228 1.69 -25.46 -11.55
C ALA A 228 2.29 -26.09 -12.81
N ALA A 229 2.98 -25.30 -13.65
CA ALA A 229 3.67 -25.80 -14.83
C ALA A 229 4.78 -26.80 -14.46
N ARG A 230 5.52 -26.55 -13.37
CA ARG A 230 6.53 -27.48 -12.85
C ARG A 230 5.89 -28.77 -12.39
N ALA A 231 4.82 -28.71 -11.60
CA ALA A 231 4.12 -29.90 -11.14
C ALA A 231 3.59 -30.76 -12.29
N ALA A 232 3.10 -30.13 -13.37
CA ALA A 232 2.63 -30.84 -14.57
C ALA A 232 3.78 -31.57 -15.30
N VAL A 233 4.99 -31.01 -15.28
CA VAL A 233 6.20 -31.62 -15.87
C VAL A 233 6.75 -32.77 -15.01
N GLU A 234 6.55 -32.70 -13.68
CA GLU A 234 7.05 -33.71 -12.74
C GLU A 234 6.13 -34.92 -12.55
N ASP A 235 4.90 -34.90 -13.09
CA ASP A 235 3.93 -35.99 -12.94
C ASP A 235 4.49 -37.30 -13.55
N PRO A 236 4.64 -38.39 -12.78
CA PRO A 236 5.14 -39.67 -13.28
C PRO A 236 4.26 -40.37 -14.32
N GLN A 237 3.03 -39.89 -14.54
CA GLN A 237 2.19 -40.33 -15.66
C GLN A 237 2.63 -39.74 -17.01
N TRP A 238 3.64 -38.85 -16.99
CA TRP A 238 4.38 -38.34 -18.13
C TRP A 238 5.51 -39.31 -18.55
#